data_AF-A0A7K0W0V7-F1
#
_entry.id   AF-A0A7K0W0V7-F1
#
_cell.length_a   1.000
_cell.length_b   1.000
_cell.length_c   1.000
_cell.angle_alpha   90.00
_cell.angle_beta   90.00
_cell.angle_gamma   90.00
#
_symmetry.space_group_name_H-M   'P 1'
#
loop_
_entity.id
_entity.type
_entity.pdbx_description
1 polymer ?
#
loop_
_entity_poly.entity_id
_entity_poly.type
_entity_poly.pdbx_seq_one_letter_code
_entity_poly.pdbx_strand_id
1 'polypeptide(L)'
;MRQSNWKSPASSVPSRNSLHALQAEGRTALTVRSWRTLLSVAWSIWILDLATKAWAVSQLSHRDSVKIVGSFFQLTFVRNSGAAFSFAT
;
A
#
# COMPACT_ATOMS: atom_id res chain seq x y z
N MET A 1 -69.54 -6.76 -26.77
CA MET A 1 -68.49 -7.68 -26.28
C MET A 1 -67.11 -7.11 -26.64
N ARG A 2 -66.35 -6.57 -25.68
CA ARG A 2 -64.94 -6.15 -25.86
C ARG A 2 -64.07 -7.12 -25.08
N GLN A 3 -63.15 -7.82 -25.74
CA GLN A 3 -62.08 -8.55 -25.07
C GLN A 3 -60.79 -7.75 -25.20
N SER A 4 -60.25 -7.28 -24.08
CA SER A 4 -58.94 -6.64 -23.98
C SER A 4 -57.87 -7.71 -23.74
N ASN A 5 -56.99 -7.94 -24.71
CA ASN A 5 -55.93 -8.95 -24.63
C ASN A 5 -54.61 -8.33 -24.11
N TRP A 6 -54.60 -7.89 -22.85
CA TRP A 6 -53.36 -7.38 -22.24
C TRP A 6 -52.53 -8.55 -21.69
N LYS A 7 -51.44 -8.88 -22.38
CA LYS A 7 -50.39 -9.77 -21.84
C LYS A 7 -49.26 -8.92 -21.29
N SER A 8 -49.19 -8.79 -19.96
CA SER A 8 -48.01 -8.23 -19.29
C SER A 8 -46.85 -9.21 -19.44
N PRO A 9 -45.65 -8.80 -19.91
CA PRO A 9 -44.49 -9.65 -19.81
C PRO A 9 -44.13 -9.77 -18.33
N ALA A 10 -44.04 -11.01 -17.84
CA ALA A 10 -43.44 -11.29 -16.55
C ALA A 10 -41.99 -10.80 -16.58
N SER A 11 -41.73 -9.62 -16.02
CA SER A 11 -40.37 -9.21 -15.70
C SER A 11 -39.90 -10.10 -14.55
N SER A 12 -39.38 -11.28 -14.89
CA SER A 12 -38.62 -12.09 -13.95
C SER A 12 -37.37 -11.31 -13.58
N VAL A 13 -37.47 -10.50 -12.53
CA VAL A 13 -36.31 -9.85 -11.90
C VAL A 13 -35.34 -10.97 -11.54
N PRO A 14 -34.12 -11.02 -12.13
CA PRO A 14 -33.18 -12.06 -11.78
C PRO A 14 -32.79 -11.88 -10.32
N SER A 15 -32.81 -13.01 -9.63
CA SER A 15 -32.51 -13.19 -8.22
C SER A 15 -31.31 -12.36 -7.76
N ARG A 16 -31.43 -11.84 -6.52
CA ARG A 16 -30.43 -11.13 -5.71
C ARG A 16 -29.01 -11.73 -5.77
N ASN A 17 -28.87 -13.00 -6.13
CA ASN A 17 -27.61 -13.71 -6.32
C ASN A 17 -26.73 -13.15 -7.47
N SER A 18 -27.32 -12.54 -8.50
CA SER A 18 -26.57 -11.96 -9.62
C SER A 18 -25.69 -10.78 -9.20
N LEU A 19 -26.20 -9.92 -8.32
CA LEU A 19 -25.44 -8.81 -7.75
C LEU A 19 -24.31 -9.30 -6.84
N HIS A 20 -24.52 -10.38 -6.08
CA HIS A 20 -23.47 -10.97 -5.25
C HIS A 20 -22.36 -11.63 -6.08
N ALA A 21 -22.69 -12.30 -7.19
CA ALA A 21 -21.71 -12.90 -8.08
C ALA A 21 -20.82 -11.86 -8.78
N LEU A 22 -21.43 -10.79 -9.31
CA LEU A 22 -20.68 -9.68 -9.93
C LEU A 22 -19.82 -8.92 -8.90
N GLN A 23 -20.32 -8.80 -7.67
CA GLN A 23 -19.59 -8.18 -6.57
C GLN A 23 -18.44 -9.05 -6.05
N ALA A 24 -18.54 -10.38 -6.13
CA ALA A 24 -17.44 -11.30 -5.80
C ALA A 24 -16.35 -11.28 -6.88
N GLU A 25 -16.70 -11.36 -8.17
CA GLU A 25 -15.74 -11.32 -9.26
C GLU A 25 -14.98 -9.98 -9.33
N GLY A 26 -15.72 -8.86 -9.25
CA GLY A 26 -15.13 -7.52 -9.28
C GLY A 26 -14.24 -7.24 -8.07
N ARG A 27 -14.61 -7.70 -6.88
CA ARG A 27 -13.79 -7.52 -5.67
C ARG A 27 -12.51 -8.34 -5.72
N THR A 28 -12.57 -9.59 -6.15
CA THR A 28 -11.41 -10.50 -6.12
C THR A 28 -10.31 -10.05 -7.09
N ALA A 29 -10.69 -9.59 -8.30
CA ALA A 29 -9.73 -9.07 -9.26
C ALA A 29 -9.09 -7.75 -8.80
N LEU A 30 -9.87 -6.87 -8.15
CA LEU A 30 -9.37 -5.61 -7.60
C LEU A 30 -8.46 -5.81 -6.39
N THR A 31 -8.80 -6.70 -5.46
CA THR A 31 -7.95 -7.00 -4.28
C THR A 31 -6.65 -7.69 -4.65
N VAL A 32 -6.66 -8.64 -5.59
CA VAL A 32 -5.42 -9.32 -6.02
C VAL A 32 -4.49 -8.35 -6.73
N ARG A 33 -5.02 -7.50 -7.61
CA ARG A 33 -4.21 -6.49 -8.31
C ARG A 33 -3.66 -5.43 -7.34
N SER A 34 -4.48 -4.93 -6.42
CA SER A 34 -4.05 -3.93 -5.44
C SER A 34 -3.01 -4.50 -4.47
N TRP A 35 -3.19 -5.74 -3.99
CA TRP A 35 -2.25 -6.39 -3.10
C TRP A 35 -0.87 -6.58 -3.73
N ARG A 36 -0.82 -6.99 -5.00
CA ARG A 36 0.44 -7.11 -5.75
C ARG A 36 1.17 -5.78 -5.86
N THR A 37 0.46 -4.71 -6.20
CA THR A 37 1.04 -3.36 -6.26
C THR A 37 1.55 -2.91 -4.89
N LEU A 38 0.76 -3.11 -3.82
CA LEU A 38 1.16 -2.77 -2.46
C LEU A 38 2.40 -3.54 -2.02
N LEU A 39 2.45 -4.85 -2.28
CA LEU A 39 3.62 -5.67 -1.97
C LEU A 39 4.84 -5.21 -2.76
N SER A 40 4.71 -4.93 -4.05
CA SER A 40 5.82 -4.42 -4.85
C SER A 40 6.36 -3.10 -4.32
N VAL A 41 5.47 -2.15 -4.00
CA VAL A 41 5.85 -0.85 -3.43
C VAL A 41 6.52 -1.03 -2.06
N ALA A 42 5.93 -1.81 -1.17
CA ALA A 42 6.48 -2.09 0.16
C ALA A 42 7.87 -2.73 0.05
N TRP A 43 8.02 -3.71 -0.85
CA TRP A 43 9.29 -4.39 -1.08
C TRP A 43 10.36 -3.45 -1.65
N SER A 44 10.00 -2.59 -2.61
CA SER A 44 10.89 -1.58 -3.17
C SER A 44 11.35 -0.58 -2.11
N ILE A 45 10.42 -0.05 -1.29
CA ILE A 45 10.75 0.88 -0.20
C ILE A 45 11.67 0.19 0.81
N TRP A 46 11.36 -1.05 1.19
CA TRP A 46 12.16 -1.82 2.14
C TRP A 46 13.59 -2.06 1.64
N ILE A 47 13.76 -2.45 0.38
CA ILE A 47 15.09 -2.61 -0.22
C ILE A 47 15.85 -1.29 -0.22
N LEU A 48 15.22 -0.19 -0.66
CA LEU A 48 15.86 1.13 -0.74
C LEU A 48 16.29 1.63 0.64
N ASP A 49 15.44 1.46 1.65
CA ASP A 49 15.77 1.82 3.04
C ASP A 49 16.97 1.01 3.57
N LEU A 50 16.93 -0.31 3.40
CA LEU A 50 18.01 -1.19 3.86
C LEU A 50 19.33 -0.90 3.13
N ALA A 51 19.28 -0.72 1.81
CA ALA A 51 20.45 -0.40 1.00
C ALA A 51 21.05 0.96 1.40
N THR A 52 20.21 1.97 1.63
CA THR A 52 20.65 3.30 2.08
C THR A 52 21.30 3.24 3.45
N LYS A 53 20.76 2.43 4.38
CA LYS A 53 21.35 2.21 5.70
C LYS A 53 22.68 1.48 5.62
N ALA A 54 22.79 0.43 4.81
CA ALA A 54 24.03 -0.30 4.62
C ALA A 54 25.12 0.58 3.99
N TRP A 55 24.75 1.38 2.99
CA TRP A 55 25.61 2.39 2.41
C TRP A 55 26.07 3.40 3.45
N ALA A 56 25.15 3.94 4.26
CA ALA A 56 25.47 4.88 5.33
C ALA A 56 26.43 4.29 6.35
N VAL A 57 26.26 3.02 6.75
CA VAL A 57 27.23 2.32 7.59
C VAL A 57 28.59 2.28 6.89
N SER A 58 28.68 1.82 5.65
CA SER A 58 29.98 1.70 4.96
C SER A 58 30.71 3.04 4.74
N GLN A 59 29.98 4.10 4.41
CA GLN A 59 30.58 5.38 4.01
C GLN A 59 30.74 6.36 5.18
N LEU A 60 29.83 6.34 6.16
CA LEU A 60 29.82 7.32 7.25
C LEU A 60 30.29 6.76 8.59
N SER A 61 30.39 5.44 8.80
CA SER A 61 30.88 4.93 10.10
C SER A 61 32.37 5.19 10.36
N HIS A 62 33.17 5.45 9.30
CA HIS A 62 34.61 5.67 9.38
C HIS A 62 35.03 7.09 8.97
N ARG A 63 34.06 8.02 8.79
CA ARG A 63 34.32 9.38 8.31
C ARG A 63 33.53 10.41 9.11
N ASP A 64 34.03 11.64 9.14
CA ASP A 64 33.31 12.80 9.67
C ASP A 64 32.04 13.09 8.86
N SER A 65 31.09 13.81 9.48
CA SER A 65 29.78 14.12 8.90
C SER A 65 29.86 14.66 7.47
N VAL A 66 29.12 14.06 6.54
CA VAL A 66 29.14 14.44 5.13
C VAL A 66 28.17 15.60 4.91
N LYS A 67 28.71 16.78 4.58
CA LYS A 67 27.91 17.97 4.24
C LYS A 67 27.41 17.85 2.82
N ILE A 68 26.09 17.77 2.63
CA ILE A 68 25.47 17.70 1.30
C ILE A 68 25.05 19.09 0.82
N VAL A 69 24.40 19.88 1.68
CA VAL A 69 24.01 21.26 1.36
C VAL A 69 24.54 22.20 2.44
N GLY A 70 25.78 22.68 2.26
CA GLY A 70 26.42 23.62 3.18
C GLY A 70 26.35 23.16 4.65
N SER A 71 25.90 24.04 5.54
CA SER A 71 25.59 23.73 6.95
C SER A 71 24.15 23.29 7.19
N PHE A 72 23.28 23.34 6.17
CA PHE A 72 21.85 23.06 6.29
C PHE A 72 21.53 21.56 6.28
N PHE A 73 22.16 20.79 5.38
CA PHE A 73 21.94 19.34 5.28
C PHE A 73 23.25 18.57 5.41
N GLN A 74 23.37 17.84 6.51
CA GLN A 74 24.55 17.04 6.86
C GLN A 74 24.11 15.62 7.18
N LEU A 75 24.76 14.64 6.58
CA LEU A 75 24.58 13.24 6.93
C LEU A 75 25.55 12.90 8.04
N THR A 76 24.99 12.58 9.20
CA THR A 76 25.74 12.10 10.36
C THR A 76 25.28 10.69 10.68
N PHE A 77 26.22 9.78 10.88
CA PHE A 77 25.91 8.43 11.30
C PHE A 77 25.60 8.41 12.80
N VAL A 78 24.33 8.18 13.15
CA VAL A 78 23.87 8.03 14.54
C VAL A 78 23.14 6.71 14.68
N ARG A 79 23.50 5.92 15.69
CA ARG A 79 22.72 4.74 16.11
C ARG A 79 21.71 5.18 17.16
N ASN A 80 20.43 5.18 16.82
CA ASN A 80 19.36 5.46 17.78
C ASN A 80 18.86 4.16 18.42
N SER A 81 19.32 3.85 19.64
CA SER A 81 18.92 2.66 20.40
C SER A 81 17.49 2.75 20.99
N GLY A 82 16.79 3.87 20.80
CA GLY A 82 15.46 4.12 21.38
C GLY A 82 15.44 5.19 22.48
N ALA A 83 16.38 6.14 22.46
CA ALA A 83 16.49 7.18 23.50
C ALA A 83 15.21 8.03 23.67
N ALA A 84 14.43 8.21 22.61
CA ALA A 84 13.18 8.98 22.63
C ALA A 84 12.04 8.32 23.44
N PHE A 85 12.15 7.03 23.78
CA PHE A 85 11.13 6.28 24.52
C PHE A 85 11.61 5.81 25.91
N SER A 86 12.75 6.34 26.38
CA SER A 86 13.28 6.04 27.70
C SER A 86 12.56 6.87 28.77
N PHE A 87 11.29 6.56 29.06
CA PHE A 87 10.45 7.25 30.06
C PHE A 87 10.31 6.50 31.40
N ALA A 88 11.12 5.49 31.66
CA ALA A 88 10.97 4.67 32.87
C ALA A 88 12.34 4.32 33.47
N THR A 89 12.85 5.23 34.31
CA THR A 89 13.78 4.98 35.42
C THR A 89 13.57 6.10 36.43
#